data_AF-A0A848X6T5-F1
#
_entry.id   AF-A0A848X6T5-F1
#
_cell.length_a   1.000
_cell.length_b   1.000
_cell.length_c   1.000
_cell.angle_alpha   90.00
_cell.angle_beta   90.00
_cell.angle_gamma   90.00
#
_symmetry.space_group_name_H-M   'P 1'
#
loop_
_entity.id
_entity.type
_entity.pdbx_description
1 polymer ?
#
loop_
_entity_poly.entity_id
_entity_poly.type
_entity_poly.pdbx_seq_one_letter_code
_entity_poly.pdbx_strand_id
1 'polypeptide(L)'
;MQVRIFPNLSRPGVGLKPRQESQRPLLPQHARHCPVLEAGSALGHLVYPPLEEHEAYYVEHRGDGRYEFKYFMRERSGNWGPVFSVTWTMPMGSIGMMREEVAFAREDPGVSEQGALRMARTFVVPEDFGTPPGAITLRGAWGFKTPEGWDTVYVPVLNMVDRPIAPMLVVRVETDWYAHQTEFRYVLQPGEGLPGSHSLPIGQAFFVPREDVELVECTSAEVEEVRKAREEFGQAKAEHTTTTRFGLEYSPHYSRESRRRREEKEEEGQGEEQGPE
;
A
#
# COMPACT_ATOMS: atom_id res chain seq x y z
N MET A 1 -6.22 -12.20 -19.39
CA MET A 1 -5.43 -10.96 -19.49
C MET A 1 -4.14 -11.10 -18.67
N GLN A 2 -3.03 -10.45 -19.06
CA GLN A 2 -1.80 -10.44 -18.26
C GLN A 2 -1.69 -9.13 -17.48
N VAL A 3 -1.51 -9.21 -16.16
CA VAL A 3 -1.13 -8.08 -15.32
C VAL A 3 0.32 -8.26 -14.92
N ARG A 4 1.12 -7.22 -15.11
CA ARG A 4 2.53 -7.25 -14.75
C ARG A 4 2.70 -6.96 -13.26
N ILE A 5 3.60 -7.67 -12.61
CA ILE A 5 3.97 -7.41 -11.21
C ILE A 5 5.45 -7.03 -11.11
N PHE A 6 5.74 -6.03 -10.30
CA PHE A 6 7.12 -5.60 -10.01
C PHE A 6 7.36 -5.61 -8.50
N PRO A 7 8.58 -5.90 -8.05
CA PRO A 7 8.86 -5.99 -6.63
C PRO A 7 8.84 -4.60 -5.98
N ASN A 8 8.67 -4.55 -4.66
CA ASN A 8 8.81 -3.33 -3.89
C ASN A 8 10.19 -2.71 -4.16
N LEU A 9 10.20 -1.55 -4.82
CA LEU A 9 11.43 -0.85 -5.21
C LEU A 9 12.37 -0.51 -4.04
N SER A 10 11.86 -0.39 -2.82
CA SER A 10 12.67 -0.12 -1.62
C SER A 10 13.26 -1.39 -1.01
N ARG A 11 12.68 -2.56 -1.31
CA ARG A 11 13.13 -3.86 -0.81
C ARG A 11 12.79 -4.98 -1.79
N PRO A 12 13.50 -5.04 -2.94
CA PRO A 12 13.17 -5.98 -3.99
C PRO A 12 13.47 -7.42 -3.59
N GLY A 13 12.61 -8.35 -4.02
CA GLY A 13 12.79 -9.79 -3.79
C GLY A 13 12.36 -10.31 -2.41
N VAL A 14 11.87 -9.43 -1.53
CA VAL A 14 11.42 -9.79 -0.17
C VAL A 14 9.90 -9.75 -0.07
N GLY A 15 9.33 -10.75 0.59
CA GLY A 15 7.89 -10.90 0.80
C GLY A 15 7.20 -11.78 -0.24
N LEU A 16 6.00 -12.26 0.11
CA LEU A 16 5.23 -13.17 -0.73
C LEU A 16 4.66 -12.48 -1.96
N LYS A 17 4.65 -13.21 -3.09
CA LYS A 17 3.95 -12.80 -4.30
C LYS A 17 2.44 -12.73 -4.06
N PRO A 18 1.71 -11.84 -4.76
CA PRO A 18 0.28 -11.82 -4.67
C PRO A 18 -0.31 -13.15 -5.12
N ARG A 19 -1.29 -13.68 -4.38
CA ARG A 19 -1.94 -14.95 -4.70
C ARG A 19 -3.42 -14.90 -4.40
N GLN A 20 -4.19 -15.68 -5.15
CA GLN A 20 -5.59 -15.93 -4.81
C GLN A 20 -5.63 -17.04 -3.75
N GLU A 21 -6.45 -16.85 -2.72
CA GLU A 21 -6.62 -17.84 -1.67
C GLU A 21 -8.10 -18.02 -1.36
N SER A 22 -8.60 -19.23 -1.60
CA SER A 22 -9.99 -19.65 -1.40
C SER A 22 -10.18 -20.44 -0.10
N GLN A 23 -9.50 -20.03 0.96
CA GLN A 23 -9.69 -20.66 2.27
C GLN A 23 -10.97 -20.15 2.92
N ARG A 24 -11.82 -21.06 3.39
CA ARG A 24 -13.00 -20.72 4.18
C ARG A 24 -12.55 -20.10 5.51
N PRO A 25 -13.08 -18.93 5.92
CA PRO A 25 -12.87 -18.42 7.26
C PRO A 25 -13.30 -19.47 8.29
N LEU A 26 -12.45 -19.73 9.29
CA LEU A 26 -12.76 -20.65 10.39
C LEU A 26 -13.81 -19.99 11.31
N LEU A 27 -15.09 -20.17 10.99
CA LEU A 27 -16.19 -19.61 11.75
C LEU A 27 -16.61 -20.55 12.89
N PRO A 28 -16.94 -20.00 14.07
CA PRO A 28 -17.65 -20.75 15.11
C PRO A 28 -18.90 -21.44 14.55
N GLN A 29 -19.24 -22.62 15.05
CA GLN A 29 -20.30 -23.48 14.49
C GLN A 29 -21.66 -22.76 14.35
N HIS A 30 -21.98 -21.84 15.26
CA HIS A 30 -23.22 -21.05 15.25
C HIS A 30 -23.24 -19.93 14.18
N ALA A 31 -22.08 -19.50 13.68
CA ALA A 31 -21.95 -18.48 12.63
C ALA A 31 -21.99 -19.08 11.20
N ARG A 32 -22.04 -20.40 11.06
CA ARG A 32 -22.15 -21.11 9.77
C ARG A 32 -23.51 -20.93 9.07
N HIS A 33 -24.49 -20.34 9.76
CA HIS A 33 -25.80 -20.00 9.19
C HIS A 33 -25.81 -18.61 8.53
N CYS A 34 -24.79 -17.78 8.76
CA CYS A 34 -24.59 -16.57 7.98
C CYS A 34 -23.98 -16.98 6.63
N PRO A 35 -24.57 -16.61 5.48
CA PRO A 35 -23.94 -16.82 4.18
C PRO A 35 -22.73 -15.89 4.11
N VAL A 36 -21.60 -16.36 4.65
CA VAL A 36 -20.32 -15.71 4.42
C VAL A 36 -19.99 -16.01 2.97
N LEU A 37 -19.58 -15.01 2.19
CA LEU A 37 -19.08 -15.24 0.83
C LEU A 37 -17.96 -16.28 0.95
N GLU A 38 -18.23 -17.55 0.70
CA GLU A 38 -17.43 -18.67 1.21
C GLU A 38 -15.98 -18.66 0.70
N ALA A 39 -15.67 -17.79 -0.27
CA ALA A 39 -14.34 -17.48 -0.79
C ALA A 39 -14.20 -16.00 -1.25
N GLY A 40 -14.75 -15.02 -0.53
CA GLY A 40 -14.61 -13.59 -0.90
C GLY A 40 -13.15 -13.13 -1.07
N SER A 41 -12.22 -13.69 -0.30
CA SER A 41 -10.77 -13.49 -0.45
C SER A 41 -10.20 -14.03 -1.77
N ALA A 42 -10.89 -14.96 -2.45
CA ALA A 42 -10.50 -15.47 -3.76
C ALA A 42 -10.96 -14.59 -4.92
N LEU A 43 -11.78 -13.56 -4.66
CA LEU A 43 -12.25 -12.66 -5.71
C LEU A 43 -11.13 -11.83 -6.34
N GLY A 44 -9.97 -11.74 -5.69
CA GLY A 44 -8.83 -10.91 -6.04
C GLY A 44 -7.55 -11.45 -5.41
N HIS A 45 -6.43 -10.75 -5.59
CA HIS A 45 -5.13 -11.21 -5.13
C HIS A 45 -4.80 -10.63 -3.76
N LEU A 46 -4.51 -11.50 -2.79
CA LEU A 46 -3.99 -11.11 -1.49
C LEU A 46 -2.60 -10.50 -1.66
N VAL A 47 -2.34 -9.38 -1.00
CA VAL A 47 -1.05 -8.68 -1.04
C VAL A 47 -0.42 -8.73 0.34
N TYR A 48 0.87 -9.05 0.37
CA TYR A 48 1.66 -9.26 1.58
C TYR A 48 2.67 -8.14 1.79
N PRO A 49 3.12 -7.88 3.02
CA PRO A 49 4.17 -6.90 3.29
C PRO A 49 5.54 -7.41 2.81
N PRO A 50 6.51 -6.51 2.52
CA PRO A 50 7.89 -6.87 2.13
C PRO A 50 8.72 -7.38 3.32
N LEU A 51 8.24 -8.43 4.00
CA LEU A 51 8.87 -9.06 5.16
C LEU A 51 9.46 -10.43 4.80
N GLU A 52 10.61 -10.76 5.36
CA GLU A 52 11.13 -12.14 5.44
C GLU A 52 10.35 -12.96 6.47
N GLU A 53 10.43 -14.29 6.41
CA GLU A 53 9.74 -15.21 7.34
C GLU A 53 10.03 -14.96 8.83
N HIS A 54 11.21 -14.42 9.13
CA HIS A 54 11.69 -14.14 10.48
C HIS A 54 11.49 -12.68 10.88
N GLU A 55 10.70 -11.91 10.14
CA GLU A 55 10.46 -10.50 10.38
C GLU A 55 8.97 -10.23 10.61
N ALA A 56 8.71 -9.26 11.47
CA ALA A 56 7.36 -8.78 11.75
C ALA A 56 7.40 -7.29 12.10
N TYR A 57 6.27 -6.63 11.96
CA TYR A 57 6.09 -5.29 12.49
C TYR A 57 4.76 -5.14 13.22
N TYR A 58 4.66 -4.07 13.99
CA TYR A 58 3.40 -3.59 14.53
C TYR A 58 3.33 -2.08 14.33
N VAL A 59 2.25 -1.59 13.73
CA VAL A 59 2.01 -0.15 13.57
C VAL A 59 0.77 0.25 14.36
N GLU A 60 0.86 1.31 15.13
CA GLU A 60 -0.17 1.74 16.08
C GLU A 60 -0.45 3.24 15.92
N HIS A 61 -1.72 3.61 16.01
CA HIS A 61 -2.11 4.99 16.24
C HIS A 61 -2.25 5.22 17.74
N ARG A 62 -1.31 5.95 18.34
CA ARG A 62 -1.26 6.21 19.80
C ARG A 62 -2.27 7.27 20.26
N GLY A 63 -2.84 8.04 19.33
CA GLY A 63 -3.63 9.23 19.61
C GLY A 63 -2.82 10.52 19.47
N ASP A 64 -3.51 11.66 19.46
CA ASP A 64 -2.92 13.00 19.37
C ASP A 64 -1.90 13.19 18.24
N GLY A 65 -2.17 12.57 17.09
CA GLY A 65 -1.31 12.62 15.91
C GLY A 65 -0.01 11.82 16.04
N ARG A 66 0.13 10.98 17.06
CA ARG A 66 1.30 10.10 17.26
C ARG A 66 1.04 8.71 16.70
N TYR A 67 1.99 8.23 15.92
CA TYR A 67 1.99 6.91 15.31
C TYR A 67 3.30 6.22 15.66
N GLU A 68 3.22 4.96 16.04
CA GLU A 68 4.41 4.17 16.38
C GLU A 68 4.49 2.94 15.48
N PHE A 69 5.65 2.73 14.86
CA PHE A 69 6.01 1.52 14.18
C PHE A 69 7.07 0.78 14.99
N LYS A 70 6.86 -0.51 15.24
CA LYS A 70 7.82 -1.39 15.90
C LYS A 70 8.25 -2.48 14.94
N TYR A 71 9.55 -2.69 14.84
CA TYR A 71 10.13 -3.76 14.04
C TYR A 71 10.62 -4.89 14.93
N PHE A 72 10.32 -6.13 14.53
CA PHE A 72 10.66 -7.34 15.26
C PHE A 72 11.40 -8.32 14.35
N MET A 73 12.34 -9.05 14.94
CA MET A 73 12.96 -10.20 14.32
C MET A 73 12.81 -11.43 15.20
N ARG A 74 12.63 -12.59 14.58
CA ARG A 74 12.61 -13.86 15.29
C ARG A 74 14.04 -14.21 15.73
N GLU A 75 14.22 -14.39 17.02
CA GLU A 75 15.50 -14.80 17.60
C GLU A 75 15.75 -16.30 17.37
N ARG A 76 16.99 -16.74 17.60
CA ARG A 76 17.35 -18.17 17.55
C ARG A 76 16.54 -19.03 18.52
N SER A 77 16.04 -18.43 19.61
CA SER A 77 15.14 -19.07 20.59
C SER A 77 13.74 -19.34 20.04
N GLY A 78 13.38 -18.78 18.88
CA GLY A 78 12.04 -18.83 18.30
C GLY A 78 11.12 -17.69 18.75
N ASN A 79 11.52 -16.91 19.76
CA ASN A 79 10.74 -15.77 20.25
C ASN A 79 10.93 -14.53 19.37
N TRP A 80 9.91 -13.67 19.33
CA TRP A 80 9.99 -12.36 18.69
C TRP A 80 10.69 -11.36 19.59
N GLY A 81 11.80 -10.77 19.12
CA GLY A 81 12.53 -9.72 19.80
C GLY A 81 12.35 -8.38 19.08
N PRO A 82 12.01 -7.28 19.77
CA PRO A 82 12.00 -5.95 19.15
C PRO A 82 13.43 -5.54 18.76
N VAL A 83 13.57 -4.85 17.64
CA VAL A 83 14.84 -4.32 17.14
C VAL A 83 14.89 -2.81 17.34
N PHE A 84 13.89 -2.12 16.79
CA PHE A 84 13.72 -0.68 16.92
C PHE A 84 12.24 -0.30 16.87
N SER A 85 11.93 0.91 17.32
CA SER A 85 10.69 1.59 17.02
C SER A 85 10.94 2.96 16.39
N VAL A 86 10.00 3.39 15.56
CA VAL A 86 9.94 4.74 14.98
C VAL A 86 8.62 5.35 15.40
N THR A 87 8.69 6.53 16.03
CA THR A 87 7.52 7.33 16.37
C THR A 87 7.45 8.53 15.43
N TRP A 88 6.34 8.66 14.73
CA TRP A 88 5.99 9.87 13.99
C TRP A 88 4.99 10.69 14.78
N THR A 89 5.28 11.97 14.95
CA THR A 89 4.34 12.95 15.47
C THR A 89 3.92 13.87 14.35
N MET A 90 2.66 13.75 13.93
CA MET A 90 2.06 14.56 12.89
C MET A 90 1.76 15.98 13.40
N PRO A 91 1.89 17.02 12.56
CA PRO A 91 1.52 18.38 12.94
C PRO A 91 -0.01 18.48 13.13
N MET A 92 -0.45 18.77 14.35
CA MET A 92 -1.86 18.99 14.66
C MET A 92 -2.31 20.33 14.05
N GLY A 93 -3.32 20.31 13.16
CA GLY A 93 -3.87 21.52 12.53
C GLY A 93 -3.14 21.99 11.26
N SER A 94 -2.41 21.11 10.58
CA SER A 94 -1.77 21.35 9.27
C SER A 94 -0.63 22.38 9.26
N ILE A 95 -0.13 22.79 10.43
CA ILE A 95 0.99 23.73 10.57
C ILE A 95 2.12 23.06 11.35
N GLY A 96 3.30 22.92 10.74
CA GLY A 96 4.50 22.34 11.34
C GLY A 96 5.09 21.18 10.53
N MET A 97 6.26 20.69 10.95
CA MET A 97 6.92 19.54 10.33
C MET A 97 6.60 18.27 11.12
N MET A 98 6.48 17.14 10.41
CA MET A 98 6.43 15.83 11.02
C MET A 98 7.73 15.59 11.79
N ARG A 99 7.61 15.19 13.06
CA ARG A 99 8.76 14.80 13.88
C ARG A 99 8.94 13.28 13.85
N GLU A 100 10.17 12.84 13.66
CA GLU A 100 10.56 11.43 13.67
C GLU A 100 11.47 11.17 14.87
N GLU A 101 11.19 10.10 15.63
CA GLU A 101 12.02 9.66 16.75
C GLU A 101 12.27 8.16 16.65
N VAL A 102 13.54 7.73 16.77
CA VAL A 102 13.91 6.31 16.74
C VAL A 102 14.35 5.87 18.13
N ALA A 103 13.85 4.73 18.57
CA ALA A 103 14.32 4.06 19.78
C ALA A 103 14.81 2.66 19.43
N PHE A 104 15.97 2.28 19.95
CA PHE A 104 16.54 0.94 19.78
C PHE A 104 16.26 0.08 21.01
N ALA A 105 15.92 -1.19 20.77
CA ALA A 105 15.67 -2.14 21.85
C ALA A 105 16.96 -2.71 22.47
N ARG A 106 18.12 -2.47 21.84
CA ARG A 106 19.44 -2.97 22.24
C ARG A 106 20.49 -1.88 22.05
N GLU A 107 21.55 -1.93 22.85
CA GLU A 107 22.65 -0.95 22.79
C GLU A 107 23.42 -1.01 21.47
N ASP A 108 23.60 -2.19 20.88
CA ASP A 108 24.17 -2.39 19.55
C ASP A 108 23.13 -3.03 18.61
N PRO A 109 22.30 -2.21 17.93
CA PRO A 109 21.19 -2.70 17.11
C PRO A 109 21.64 -3.20 15.73
N GLY A 110 22.91 -3.03 15.34
CA GLY A 110 23.40 -3.37 14.00
C GLY A 110 22.77 -2.55 12.86
N VAL A 111 21.96 -1.52 13.18
CA VAL A 111 21.31 -0.62 12.24
C VAL A 111 21.38 0.81 12.77
N SER A 112 21.68 1.77 11.90
CA SER A 112 21.70 3.19 12.28
C SER A 112 20.29 3.77 12.37
N GLU A 113 20.14 4.94 13.00
CA GLU A 113 18.87 5.68 13.05
C GLU A 113 18.26 5.89 11.65
N GLN A 114 19.07 6.38 10.71
CA GLN A 114 18.63 6.53 9.32
C GLN A 114 18.30 5.19 8.66
N GLY A 115 18.99 4.11 9.04
CA GLY A 115 18.69 2.76 8.59
C GLY A 115 17.32 2.30 9.08
N ALA A 116 16.99 2.55 10.36
CA ALA A 116 15.70 2.24 10.95
C ALA A 116 14.56 3.03 10.29
N LEU A 117 14.76 4.33 10.05
CA LEU A 117 13.79 5.16 9.32
C LEU A 117 13.54 4.65 7.90
N ARG A 118 14.60 4.35 7.14
CA ARG A 118 14.48 3.78 5.78
C ARG A 118 13.78 2.42 5.79
N MET A 119 14.12 1.57 6.77
CA MET A 119 13.49 0.27 6.94
C MET A 119 11.99 0.44 7.23
N ALA A 120 11.60 1.27 8.19
CA ALA A 120 10.20 1.53 8.50
C ALA A 120 9.42 2.05 7.28
N ARG A 121 10.01 3.00 6.53
CA ARG A 121 9.46 3.57 5.28
C ARG A 121 9.35 2.57 4.12
N THR A 122 9.90 1.37 4.26
CA THR A 122 9.66 0.27 3.31
C THR A 122 8.25 -0.30 3.50
N PHE A 123 7.77 -0.35 4.74
CA PHE A 123 6.49 -0.94 5.12
C PHE A 123 5.36 0.08 5.21
N VAL A 124 5.68 1.34 5.51
CA VAL A 124 4.68 2.39 5.69
C VAL A 124 5.00 3.65 4.90
N VAL A 125 3.99 4.52 4.73
CA VAL A 125 4.12 5.87 4.14
C VAL A 125 3.74 6.92 5.18
N PRO A 126 4.69 7.40 6.00
CA PRO A 126 4.41 8.37 7.05
C PRO A 126 3.82 9.67 6.54
N GLU A 127 4.17 10.06 5.30
CA GLU A 127 3.63 11.26 4.64
C GLU A 127 2.11 11.23 4.47
N ASP A 128 1.52 10.04 4.40
CA ASP A 128 0.08 9.86 4.26
C ASP A 128 -0.63 9.71 5.61
N PHE A 129 0.12 9.65 6.73
CA PHE A 129 -0.48 9.42 8.04
C PHE A 129 -1.39 10.57 8.45
N GLY A 130 -2.46 10.25 9.19
CA GLY A 130 -3.41 11.25 9.65
C GLY A 130 -4.22 11.95 8.56
N THR A 131 -4.20 11.43 7.33
CA THR A 131 -5.04 11.93 6.23
C THR A 131 -5.98 10.83 5.71
N PRO A 132 -7.17 10.62 6.35
CA PRO A 132 -7.76 11.34 7.48
C PRO A 132 -7.17 10.96 8.86
N PRO A 133 -7.52 11.65 9.97
CA PRO A 133 -6.99 11.34 11.29
C PRO A 133 -7.10 9.84 11.65
N GLY A 134 -6.00 9.27 12.15
CA GLY A 134 -5.86 7.83 12.40
C GLY A 134 -5.44 7.01 11.19
N ALA A 135 -5.37 7.60 9.99
CA ALA A 135 -4.92 6.89 8.80
C ALA A 135 -3.45 6.48 8.91
N ILE A 136 -3.19 5.23 8.52
CA ILE A 136 -1.88 4.68 8.23
C ILE A 136 -1.90 4.09 6.82
N THR A 137 -0.76 4.16 6.14
CA THR A 137 -0.57 3.55 4.82
C THR A 137 0.45 2.42 4.93
N LEU A 138 0.05 1.22 4.54
CA LEU A 138 0.89 0.02 4.46
C LEU A 138 1.33 -0.23 3.02
N ARG A 139 2.56 -0.69 2.81
CA ARG A 139 3.11 -1.01 1.48
C ARG A 139 3.19 -2.50 1.23
N GLY A 140 2.81 -2.91 0.01
CA GLY A 140 2.94 -4.28 -0.48
C GLY A 140 4.37 -4.64 -0.87
N ALA A 141 4.66 -5.94 -0.85
CA ALA A 141 5.88 -6.54 -1.38
C ALA A 141 5.97 -6.46 -2.91
N TRP A 142 4.82 -6.34 -3.58
CA TRP A 142 4.70 -6.28 -5.03
C TRP A 142 3.73 -5.18 -5.43
N GLY A 143 4.07 -4.48 -6.51
CA GLY A 143 3.20 -3.54 -7.22
C GLY A 143 2.61 -4.16 -8.49
N PHE A 144 1.59 -3.52 -9.05
CA PHE A 144 0.90 -3.94 -10.26
C PHE A 144 1.09 -2.90 -11.38
N LYS A 145 1.30 -3.38 -12.60
CA LYS A 145 1.22 -2.61 -13.84
C LYS A 145 0.18 -3.30 -14.72
N THR A 146 -0.97 -2.67 -14.87
CA THR A 146 -2.10 -3.20 -15.63
C THR A 146 -1.94 -2.88 -17.12
N PRO A 147 -2.63 -3.62 -18.01
CA PRO A 147 -2.79 -3.20 -19.40
C PRO A 147 -3.46 -1.83 -19.51
N GLU A 148 -3.31 -1.19 -20.66
CA GLU A 148 -3.96 0.08 -20.90
C GLU A 148 -5.48 0.01 -20.72
N GLY A 149 -6.05 1.00 -20.02
CA GLY A 149 -7.49 1.09 -19.76
C GLY A 149 -7.99 0.17 -18.64
N TRP A 150 -7.08 -0.48 -17.92
CA TRP A 150 -7.39 -1.28 -16.75
C TRP A 150 -6.97 -0.58 -15.46
N ASP A 151 -7.82 -0.66 -14.43
CA ASP A 151 -7.49 -0.15 -13.10
C ASP A 151 -7.25 -1.27 -12.11
N THR A 152 -6.43 -0.97 -11.11
CA THR A 152 -6.30 -1.77 -9.90
C THR A 152 -7.16 -1.16 -8.79
N VAL A 153 -7.99 -1.96 -8.14
CA VAL A 153 -8.80 -1.57 -6.96
C VAL A 153 -8.22 -2.24 -5.72
N TYR A 154 -7.73 -1.42 -4.79
CA TYR A 154 -7.23 -1.89 -3.49
C TYR A 154 -8.33 -1.85 -2.44
N VAL A 155 -8.51 -2.97 -1.75
CA VAL A 155 -9.53 -3.17 -0.72
C VAL A 155 -8.93 -3.85 0.50
N PRO A 156 -9.63 -3.83 1.65
CA PRO A 156 -9.25 -4.68 2.76
C PRO A 156 -9.44 -6.15 2.37
N VAL A 157 -8.72 -7.05 3.04
CA VAL A 157 -8.94 -8.48 2.87
C VAL A 157 -10.40 -8.79 3.21
N LEU A 158 -11.15 -9.27 2.21
CA LEU A 158 -12.55 -9.63 2.40
C LEU A 158 -12.67 -10.84 3.33
N ASN A 159 -13.72 -10.85 4.15
CA ASN A 159 -14.04 -11.90 5.12
C ASN A 159 -13.00 -12.14 6.23
N MET A 160 -12.22 -11.13 6.60
CA MET A 160 -11.49 -11.18 7.88
C MET A 160 -12.50 -11.19 9.03
N VAL A 161 -12.42 -12.21 9.88
CA VAL A 161 -13.31 -12.39 11.04
C VAL A 161 -12.71 -11.84 12.33
N ASP A 162 -11.39 -11.66 12.35
CA ASP A 162 -10.65 -11.16 13.51
C ASP A 162 -10.87 -9.64 13.65
N ARG A 163 -11.32 -9.25 14.85
CA ARG A 163 -11.53 -7.86 15.26
C ARG A 163 -10.35 -7.38 16.10
N PRO A 164 -10.00 -6.08 16.08
CA PRO A 164 -10.66 -4.99 15.37
C PRO A 164 -10.33 -4.97 13.87
N ILE A 165 -11.35 -4.70 13.04
CA ILE A 165 -11.13 -4.39 11.62
C ILE A 165 -11.09 -2.87 11.52
N ALA A 166 -9.89 -2.33 11.42
CA ALA A 166 -9.72 -0.94 11.07
C ALA A 166 -10.39 -0.69 9.71
N PRO A 167 -11.28 0.31 9.58
CA PRO A 167 -11.84 0.65 8.28
C PRO A 167 -10.71 1.02 7.31
N MET A 168 -10.83 0.56 6.06
CA MET A 168 -9.86 0.87 5.01
C MET A 168 -10.49 1.79 3.97
N LEU A 169 -9.72 2.76 3.48
CA LEU A 169 -10.07 3.54 2.31
C LEU A 169 -9.87 2.70 1.06
N VAL A 170 -10.96 2.33 0.39
CA VAL A 170 -10.90 1.64 -0.91
C VAL A 170 -10.49 2.63 -1.99
N VAL A 171 -9.44 2.30 -2.75
CA VAL A 171 -8.88 3.18 -3.77
C VAL A 171 -8.80 2.45 -5.11
N ARG A 172 -9.27 3.11 -6.18
CA ARG A 172 -9.08 2.69 -7.57
C ARG A 172 -7.94 3.49 -8.18
N VAL A 173 -7.02 2.81 -8.84
CA VAL A 173 -5.80 3.41 -9.38
C VAL A 173 -5.52 2.91 -10.80
N GLU A 174 -5.26 3.84 -11.71
CA GLU A 174 -4.90 3.59 -13.11
C GLU A 174 -3.41 3.18 -13.20
N THR A 175 -3.13 1.91 -12.91
CA THR A 175 -1.75 1.37 -12.80
C THR A 175 -1.06 1.13 -14.14
N ASP A 176 -1.73 1.41 -15.25
CA ASP A 176 -1.19 1.32 -16.60
C ASP A 176 -0.22 2.49 -16.89
N TRP A 177 -0.51 3.67 -16.36
CA TRP A 177 0.36 4.85 -16.47
C TRP A 177 0.88 5.36 -15.11
N TYR A 178 0.17 5.10 -14.01
CA TYR A 178 0.57 5.58 -12.69
C TYR A 178 1.44 4.56 -11.93
N ALA A 179 2.75 4.72 -12.11
CA ALA A 179 3.77 3.94 -11.41
C ALA A 179 3.84 4.30 -9.91
N HIS A 180 3.06 3.58 -9.11
CA HIS A 180 3.08 3.68 -7.64
C HIS A 180 3.29 2.31 -7.00
N GLN A 181 3.92 2.27 -5.84
CA GLN A 181 3.97 1.05 -5.03
C GLN A 181 2.57 0.76 -4.50
N THR A 182 2.17 -0.51 -4.44
CA THR A 182 0.88 -0.88 -3.87
C THR A 182 0.80 -0.44 -2.41
N GLU A 183 -0.25 0.33 -2.11
CA GLU A 183 -0.46 1.00 -0.82
C GLU A 183 -1.88 0.75 -0.31
N PHE A 184 -2.01 0.34 0.96
CA PHE A 184 -3.28 0.09 1.63
C PHE A 184 -3.47 1.06 2.80
N ARG A 185 -4.58 1.81 2.81
CA ARG A 185 -4.84 2.86 3.79
C ARG A 185 -5.88 2.46 4.81
N TYR A 186 -5.46 2.19 6.04
CA TYR A 186 -6.33 1.84 7.17
C TYR A 186 -6.50 3.03 8.11
N VAL A 187 -7.67 3.21 8.70
CA VAL A 187 -7.98 4.29 9.64
C VAL A 187 -8.15 3.69 11.03
N LEU A 188 -7.16 3.91 11.90
CA LEU A 188 -7.09 3.38 13.25
C LEU A 188 -7.68 4.36 14.28
N GLN A 189 -8.39 3.83 15.27
CA GLN A 189 -8.70 4.59 16.48
C GLN A 189 -7.46 4.70 17.39
N PRO A 190 -7.39 5.71 18.27
CA PRO A 190 -6.34 5.76 19.29
C PRO A 190 -6.26 4.47 20.11
N GLY A 191 -5.07 3.89 20.21
CA GLY A 191 -4.80 2.60 20.85
C GLY A 191 -4.98 1.38 19.94
N GLU A 192 -5.50 1.54 18.73
CA GLU A 192 -5.53 0.46 17.74
C GLU A 192 -4.21 0.37 16.98
N GLY A 193 -3.86 -0.84 16.58
CA GLY A 193 -2.73 -1.10 15.71
C GLY A 193 -2.95 -2.33 14.85
N LEU A 194 -2.13 -2.43 13.80
CA LEU A 194 -2.13 -3.55 12.87
C LEU A 194 -0.79 -4.27 12.94
N PRO A 195 -0.79 -5.59 13.17
CA PRO A 195 0.40 -6.40 12.99
C PRO A 195 0.66 -6.64 11.50
N GLY A 196 1.93 -6.78 11.15
CA GLY A 196 2.39 -7.30 9.87
C GLY A 196 3.33 -8.47 10.08
N SER A 197 3.13 -9.54 9.30
CA SER A 197 4.04 -10.68 9.25
C SER A 197 4.14 -11.20 7.82
N HIS A 198 5.17 -12.00 7.53
CA HIS A 198 5.44 -12.54 6.20
C HIS A 198 4.22 -13.15 5.50
N SER A 199 3.41 -13.91 6.24
CA SER A 199 2.26 -14.65 5.72
C SER A 199 0.91 -13.99 5.99
N LEU A 200 0.89 -12.81 6.62
CA LEU A 200 -0.35 -12.08 6.90
C LEU A 200 -0.58 -11.05 5.79
N PRO A 201 -1.65 -11.18 4.98
CA PRO A 201 -1.95 -10.20 3.95
C PRO A 201 -2.34 -8.85 4.57
N ILE A 202 -1.87 -7.78 3.97
CA ILE A 202 -2.19 -6.39 4.34
C ILE A 202 -3.36 -5.81 3.55
N GLY A 203 -3.88 -6.56 2.58
CA GLY A 203 -4.98 -6.14 1.74
C GLY A 203 -5.17 -7.04 0.53
N GLN A 204 -6.08 -6.65 -0.35
CA GLN A 204 -6.42 -7.41 -1.55
C GLN A 204 -6.58 -6.46 -2.76
N ALA A 205 -6.15 -6.92 -3.94
CA ALA A 205 -6.23 -6.20 -5.20
C ALA A 205 -7.20 -6.87 -6.17
N PHE A 206 -8.05 -6.07 -6.82
CA PHE A 206 -8.86 -6.46 -7.96
C PHE A 206 -8.44 -5.70 -9.20
N PHE A 207 -8.70 -6.28 -10.36
CA PHE A 207 -8.50 -5.60 -11.64
C PHE A 207 -9.85 -5.38 -12.30
N VAL A 208 -10.01 -4.19 -12.90
CA VAL A 208 -11.21 -3.82 -13.67
C VAL A 208 -10.80 -3.45 -15.10
N PRO A 209 -11.49 -3.97 -16.14
CA PRO A 209 -12.61 -4.90 -16.10
C PRO A 209 -12.26 -6.25 -15.45
N ARG A 210 -13.27 -6.89 -14.84
CA ARG A 210 -13.07 -8.14 -14.11
C ARG A 210 -13.03 -9.31 -15.11
N GLU A 211 -11.84 -9.67 -15.54
CA GLU A 211 -11.58 -10.88 -16.33
C GLU A 211 -10.56 -11.79 -15.63
N ASP A 212 -10.34 -12.97 -16.20
CA ASP A 212 -9.29 -13.86 -15.71
C ASP A 212 -7.91 -13.24 -15.95
N VAL A 213 -7.15 -13.11 -14.88
CA VAL A 213 -5.83 -12.48 -14.88
C VAL A 213 -4.75 -13.49 -14.56
N GLU A 214 -3.71 -13.50 -15.39
CA GLU A 214 -2.43 -14.11 -15.11
C GLU A 214 -1.45 -13.04 -14.61
N LEU A 215 -0.83 -13.28 -13.46
CA LEU A 215 0.22 -12.40 -12.93
C LEU A 215 1.57 -12.80 -13.54
N VAL A 216 2.19 -11.87 -14.27
CA VAL A 216 3.47 -12.08 -14.93
C VAL A 216 4.50 -11.11 -14.37
N GLU A 217 5.69 -11.57 -14.03
CA GLU A 217 6.74 -10.68 -13.54
C GLU A 217 7.22 -9.71 -14.61
N CYS A 218 7.51 -8.48 -14.19
CA CYS A 218 8.27 -7.53 -14.99
C CYS A 218 9.70 -8.06 -15.19
N THR A 219 10.20 -7.88 -16.40
CA THR A 219 11.63 -7.96 -16.72
C THR A 219 12.40 -6.85 -16.00
N SER A 220 13.73 -7.00 -15.88
CA SER A 220 14.57 -5.97 -15.26
C SER A 220 14.46 -4.61 -15.97
N ALA A 221 14.27 -4.60 -17.30
CA ALA A 221 14.04 -3.39 -18.07
C ALA A 221 12.71 -2.71 -17.69
N GLU A 222 11.63 -3.48 -17.61
CA GLU A 222 10.31 -2.97 -17.18
C GLU A 222 10.32 -2.46 -15.73
N VAL A 223 11.10 -3.09 -14.83
CA VAL A 223 11.26 -2.60 -13.45
C VAL A 223 11.99 -1.25 -13.43
N GLU A 224 12.98 -1.05 -14.30
CA GLU A 224 13.68 0.22 -14.43
C GLU A 224 12.76 1.33 -14.96
N GLU A 225 11.93 1.01 -15.96
CA GLU A 225 10.90 1.94 -16.46
C GLU A 225 9.95 2.38 -15.35
N VAL A 226 9.49 1.44 -14.51
CA VAL A 226 8.63 1.75 -13.37
C VAL A 226 9.34 2.65 -12.36
N ARG A 227 10.63 2.41 -12.09
CA ARG A 227 11.42 3.27 -11.19
C ARG A 227 11.53 4.68 -11.75
N LYS A 228 11.89 4.81 -13.02
CA LYS A 228 12.03 6.10 -13.70
C LYS A 228 10.70 6.86 -13.74
N ALA A 229 9.61 6.20 -14.10
CA ALA A 229 8.27 6.79 -14.12
C ALA A 229 7.85 7.29 -12.73
N ARG A 230 8.17 6.56 -11.66
CA ARG A 230 7.92 6.99 -10.28
C ARG A 230 8.71 8.25 -9.92
N GLU A 231 9.98 8.33 -10.31
CA GLU A 231 10.83 9.50 -10.07
C GLU A 231 10.32 10.73 -10.84
N GLU A 232 10.02 10.57 -12.12
CA GLU A 232 9.46 11.61 -12.98
C GLU A 232 8.11 12.11 -12.44
N PHE A 233 7.23 11.19 -12.03
CA PHE A 233 5.96 11.56 -11.40
C PHE A 233 6.17 12.31 -10.07
N GLY A 234 7.13 11.89 -9.26
CA GLY A 234 7.47 12.55 -7.99
C GLY A 234 7.92 14.00 -8.22
N GLN A 235 8.77 14.22 -9.22
CA GLN A 235 9.23 15.55 -9.63
C GLN A 235 8.07 16.41 -10.13
N ALA A 236 7.27 15.92 -11.08
CA ALA A 236 6.14 16.64 -11.63
C ALA A 236 5.07 16.95 -10.57
N LYS A 237 4.81 16.02 -9.64
CA LYS A 237 3.93 16.25 -8.49
C LYS A 237 4.43 17.40 -7.63
N ALA A 238 5.74 17.44 -7.31
CA ALA A 238 6.35 18.50 -6.52
C ALA A 238 6.27 19.86 -7.23
N GLU A 239 6.61 19.91 -8.53
CA GLU A 239 6.53 21.12 -9.35
C GLU A 239 5.12 21.70 -9.44
N HIS A 240 4.10 20.85 -9.40
CA HIS A 240 2.69 21.25 -9.47
C HIS A 240 2.03 21.42 -8.11
N THR A 241 2.78 21.24 -7.01
CA THR A 241 2.24 21.45 -5.66
C THR A 241 1.92 22.93 -5.47
N THR A 242 0.70 23.21 -5.01
CA THR A 242 0.23 24.56 -4.75
C THR A 242 -0.32 24.67 -3.34
N THR A 243 -0.09 25.82 -2.72
CA THR A 243 -0.63 26.13 -1.40
C THR A 243 -1.98 26.84 -1.56
N THR A 244 -3.03 26.27 -0.98
CA THR A 244 -4.34 26.89 -0.92
C THR A 244 -4.30 28.19 -0.10
N ARG A 245 -5.37 29.00 -0.20
CA ARG A 245 -5.55 30.21 0.63
C ARG A 245 -5.52 29.93 2.14
N PHE A 246 -5.71 28.67 2.55
CA PHE A 246 -5.71 28.24 3.94
C PHE A 246 -4.38 27.58 4.36
N GLY A 247 -3.33 27.66 3.54
CA GLY A 247 -2.02 27.07 3.86
C GLY A 247 -1.91 25.58 3.59
N LEU A 248 -2.95 24.91 3.09
CA LEU A 248 -2.89 23.49 2.73
C LEU A 248 -2.18 23.31 1.39
N GLU A 249 -1.14 22.48 1.37
CA GLU A 249 -0.49 22.07 0.13
C GLU A 249 -1.26 20.93 -0.53
N TYR A 250 -1.49 21.02 -1.83
CA TYR A 250 -1.99 19.91 -2.63
C TYR A 250 -1.39 19.95 -4.04
N SER A 251 -1.25 18.78 -4.65
CA SER A 251 -0.82 18.67 -6.05
C SER A 251 -1.97 18.12 -6.89
N PRO A 252 -2.47 18.89 -7.89
CA PRO A 252 -3.49 18.42 -8.82
C PRO A 252 -2.90 17.53 -9.94
N HIS A 253 -1.59 17.23 -9.92
CA HIS A 253 -0.88 16.57 -11.01
C HIS A 253 -1.56 15.27 -11.46
N TYR A 254 -1.86 14.36 -10.53
CA TYR A 254 -2.57 13.11 -10.86
C TYR A 254 -3.91 13.36 -11.55
N SER A 255 -4.74 14.25 -10.98
CA SER A 255 -6.07 14.53 -11.54
C SER A 255 -6.01 15.22 -12.90
N ARG A 256 -4.98 16.03 -13.16
CA ARG A 256 -4.77 16.68 -14.46
C ARG A 256 -4.31 15.67 -15.50
N GLU A 257 -3.35 14.82 -15.15
CA GLU A 257 -2.81 13.79 -16.03
C GLU A 257 -3.86 12.75 -16.41
N SER A 258 -4.62 12.27 -15.43
CA SER A 258 -5.74 11.33 -15.65
C SER A 258 -6.81 11.93 -16.57
N ARG A 259 -7.16 13.21 -16.40
CA ARG A 259 -8.09 13.90 -17.30
C ARG A 259 -7.54 14.06 -18.71
N ARG A 260 -6.29 14.51 -18.85
CA ARG A 260 -5.63 14.68 -20.15
C ARG A 260 -5.63 13.37 -20.94
N ARG A 261 -5.22 12.27 -20.31
CA ARG A 261 -5.20 10.94 -20.95
C ARG A 261 -6.58 10.45 -21.35
N ARG A 262 -7.61 10.81 -20.59
CA ARG A 262 -8.99 10.49 -20.93
C ARG A 262 -9.46 11.30 -22.14
N GLU A 263 -9.15 12.59 -22.20
CA GLU A 263 -9.47 13.47 -23.33
C GLU A 263 -8.76 13.00 -24.61
N GLU A 264 -7.47 12.66 -24.55
CA GLU A 264 -6.69 12.11 -25.67
C GLU A 264 -7.35 10.83 -26.23
N LYS A 265 -7.81 9.92 -25.37
CA LYS A 265 -8.52 8.69 -25.79
C LYS A 265 -9.87 8.96 -26.43
N GLU A 266 -10.60 9.96 -25.94
CA GLU A 266 -11.89 10.36 -26.50
C GLU A 266 -11.72 11.00 -27.90
N GLU A 267 -10.63 11.72 -28.14
CA GLU A 267 -10.28 12.29 -29.44
C GLU A 267 -9.80 11.22 -30.45
N GLU A 268 -8.97 10.28 -30.01
CA GLU A 268 -8.51 9.15 -30.85
C GLU A 268 -9.67 8.23 -31.26
N GLY A 269 -10.60 7.94 -30.35
CA GLY A 269 -11.79 7.13 -30.63
C GLY A 269 -12.80 7.80 -31.58
N GLN A 270 -12.89 9.13 -31.59
CA GLN A 270 -13.72 9.88 -32.55
C GLN A 270 -13.09 9.96 -33.95
N GLY A 271 -11.78 9.75 -34.07
CA GLY A 271 -11.06 9.68 -35.35
C GLY A 271 -11.27 8.37 -36.11
N GLU A 272 -11.61 7.28 -35.43
CA GLU A 272 -11.84 5.96 -36.06
C GLU A 272 -13.28 5.77 -36.60
N GLU A 273 -14.27 6.52 -36.13
CA GLU A 273 -15.66 6.47 -36.64
C GLU A 273 -15.90 7.27 -37.94
N GLN A 274 -14.86 7.91 -38.51
CA GLN A 274 -14.92 8.59 -39.80
C GLN A 274 -13.99 7.95 -40.84
N GLY A 275 -14.08 6.63 -41.02
CA GLY A 275 -13.53 5.91 -42.17
C GLY A 275 -14.54 5.90 -43.34
N PRO A 276 -14.11 6.10 -44.60
CA PRO A 276 -14.99 6.49 -45.70
C PRO A 276 -15.92 5.36 -46.18
N GLU A 277 -17.20 5.70 -46.39
CA GLU A 277 -18.16 4.91 -47.18
C GLU A 277 -17.77 4.82 -48.66
#